data_AF-T0SMR3-F1
#
_entry.id   AF-T0SMR3-F1
#
_cell.length_a   1.000
_cell.length_b   1.000
_cell.length_c   1.000
_cell.angle_alpha   90.00
_cell.angle_beta   90.00
_cell.angle_gamma   90.00
#
_symmetry.space_group_name_H-M   'P 1'
#
loop_
_entity.id
_entity.type
_entity.pdbx_description
1 polymer ?
#
loop_
_entity_poly.entity_id
_entity_poly.type
_entity_poly.pdbx_seq_one_letter_code
_entity_poly.pdbx_strand_id
1 'polypeptide(L)'
;MKTLILIATALTSSLSSAAIMHSDYNEKLNSNIEKAIEAECGKMNWLEVVSAKKQRVQVDQGIVDYKYTTELKATSPEYKRYSVTVTTWYYDSYDHSTQDWGSYHTESVECAPLYK
;
A
#
# COMPACT_ATOMS: atom_id res chain seq x y z
N MET A 1 -8.71 3.03 51.59
CA MET A 1 -9.94 3.04 50.75
C MET A 1 -9.57 3.52 49.35
N LYS A 2 -9.85 2.68 48.35
CA LYS A 2 -10.10 2.99 46.92
C LYS A 2 -9.04 3.83 46.17
N THR A 3 -8.04 3.14 45.63
CA THR A 3 -7.33 3.60 44.42
C THR A 3 -8.16 3.14 43.22
N LEU A 4 -8.86 4.06 42.56
CA LEU A 4 -9.56 3.81 41.30
C LEU A 4 -8.53 3.89 40.17
N ILE A 5 -8.15 2.74 39.62
CA ILE A 5 -7.39 2.67 38.37
C ILE A 5 -8.41 2.71 37.24
N LEU A 6 -8.54 3.86 36.57
CA LEU A 6 -9.22 3.98 35.28
C LEU A 6 -8.31 3.41 34.19
N ILE A 7 -8.56 2.18 33.76
CA ILE A 7 -7.99 1.64 32.53
C ILE A 7 -8.96 2.00 31.41
N ALA A 8 -8.74 3.15 30.77
CA ALA A 8 -9.36 3.46 29.50
C ALA A 8 -8.61 2.69 28.41
N THR A 9 -9.06 1.49 28.10
CA THR A 9 -8.61 0.76 26.92
C THR A 9 -9.06 1.52 25.68
N ALA A 10 -8.12 2.22 25.05
CA ALA A 10 -8.29 2.77 23.72
C ALA A 10 -8.57 1.62 22.75
N LEU A 11 -9.84 1.48 22.35
CA LEU A 11 -10.20 0.75 21.13
C LEU A 11 -9.59 1.55 19.98
N THR A 12 -8.37 1.21 19.58
CA THR A 12 -7.79 1.73 18.34
C THR A 12 -8.62 1.15 17.20
N SER A 13 -9.45 2.00 16.62
CA SER A 13 -10.23 1.74 15.41
C SER A 13 -9.32 1.14 14.34
N SER A 14 -9.51 -0.15 14.04
CA SER A 14 -8.96 -0.77 12.85
C SER A 14 -9.53 -0.03 11.65
N LEU A 15 -8.73 0.85 11.04
CA LEU A 15 -9.02 1.39 9.72
C LEU A 15 -8.96 0.20 8.78
N SER A 16 -10.11 -0.37 8.45
CA SER A 16 -10.20 -1.40 7.42
C SER A 16 -9.83 -0.75 6.08
N SER A 17 -8.53 -0.74 5.76
CA SER A 17 -8.05 -0.48 4.40
C SER A 17 -8.67 -1.54 3.49
N ALA A 18 -9.13 -1.14 2.32
CA ALA A 18 -9.84 -2.04 1.42
C ALA A 18 -8.86 -3.11 0.94
N ALA A 19 -8.91 -4.30 1.54
CA ALA A 19 -7.86 -5.30 1.36
C ALA A 19 -7.61 -5.61 -0.12
N ILE A 20 -6.40 -5.30 -0.59
CA ILE A 20 -5.94 -5.78 -1.90
C ILE A 20 -5.90 -7.31 -1.85
N MET A 21 -6.72 -7.95 -2.68
CA MET A 21 -6.85 -9.40 -2.69
C MET A 21 -5.54 -10.06 -3.15
N HIS A 22 -5.20 -11.17 -2.50
CA HIS A 22 -3.98 -11.95 -2.78
C HIS A 22 -2.66 -11.16 -2.62
N SER A 23 -2.67 -10.09 -1.82
CA SER A 23 -1.44 -9.36 -1.46
C SER A 23 -0.77 -9.95 -0.21
N ASP A 24 0.52 -10.27 -0.32
CA ASP A 24 1.38 -10.66 0.82
C ASP A 24 2.11 -9.46 1.44
N TYR A 25 1.76 -8.23 1.04
CA TYR A 25 2.39 -7.02 1.54
C TYR A 25 1.85 -6.62 2.91
N ASN A 26 2.67 -5.85 3.63
CA ASN A 26 2.22 -5.23 4.87
C ASN A 26 1.20 -4.11 4.60
N GLU A 27 0.47 -3.73 5.64
CA GLU A 27 -0.61 -2.75 5.56
C GLU A 27 -0.16 -1.40 5.00
N LYS A 28 1.05 -0.94 5.37
CA LYS A 28 1.60 0.33 4.88
C LYS A 28 1.78 0.33 3.36
N LEU A 29 2.33 -0.73 2.80
CA LEU A 29 2.52 -0.85 1.35
C LEU A 29 1.17 -0.98 0.63
N ASN A 30 0.25 -1.79 1.15
CA ASN A 30 -1.10 -1.89 0.58
C ASN A 30 -1.81 -0.52 0.58
N SER A 31 -1.77 0.21 1.70
CA SER A 31 -2.34 1.56 1.81
C SER A 31 -1.69 2.55 0.84
N ASN A 32 -0.37 2.47 0.66
CA ASN A 32 0.34 3.32 -0.29
C ASN A 32 -0.07 3.02 -1.75
N ILE A 33 -0.21 1.74 -2.10
CA ILE A 33 -0.68 1.30 -3.42
C ILE A 33 -2.13 1.75 -3.65
N GLU A 34 -3.05 1.49 -2.71
CA GLU A 34 -4.46 1.90 -2.81
C GLU A 34 -4.60 3.40 -3.04
N LYS A 35 -3.90 4.23 -2.24
CA LYS A 35 -3.92 5.69 -2.39
C LYS A 35 -3.37 6.15 -3.72
N ALA A 36 -2.29 5.52 -4.20
CA ALA A 36 -1.68 5.87 -5.47
C ALA A 36 -2.61 5.53 -6.66
N ILE A 37 -3.27 4.36 -6.60
CA ILE A 37 -4.27 3.97 -7.60
C ILE A 37 -5.46 4.93 -7.55
N GLU A 38 -5.96 5.28 -6.36
CA GLU A 38 -7.09 6.22 -6.23
C GLU A 38 -6.73 7.60 -6.80
N ALA A 39 -5.52 8.09 -6.54
CA ALA A 39 -5.05 9.38 -7.02
C ALA A 39 -4.92 9.43 -8.55
N GLU A 40 -4.38 8.37 -9.17
CA GLU A 40 -4.09 8.36 -10.62
C GLU A 40 -5.28 7.86 -11.44
N CYS A 41 -6.01 6.86 -10.94
CA CYS A 41 -6.99 6.10 -11.71
C CYS A 41 -8.42 6.25 -11.18
N GLY A 42 -8.59 6.97 -10.07
CA GLY A 42 -9.85 7.09 -9.37
C GLY A 42 -10.16 5.89 -8.47
N LYS A 43 -11.28 6.00 -7.75
CA LYS A 43 -11.70 4.98 -6.79
C LYS A 43 -11.91 3.62 -7.44
N MET A 44 -11.43 2.57 -6.77
CA MET A 44 -11.63 1.18 -7.16
C MET A 44 -12.42 0.45 -6.07
N ASN A 45 -13.45 -0.29 -6.46
CA ASN A 45 -14.21 -1.14 -5.53
C ASN A 45 -13.51 -2.47 -5.25
N TRP A 46 -12.59 -2.85 -6.13
CA TRP A 46 -11.95 -4.14 -6.09
C TRP A 46 -10.56 -4.05 -6.71
N LEU A 47 -9.58 -4.62 -6.01
CA LEU A 47 -8.18 -4.73 -6.40
C LEU A 47 -7.70 -6.15 -6.10
N GLU A 48 -7.12 -6.82 -7.08
CA GLU A 48 -6.52 -8.15 -6.94
C GLU A 48 -5.11 -8.13 -7.50
N VAL A 49 -4.13 -8.56 -6.70
CA VAL A 49 -2.75 -8.77 -7.18
C VAL A 49 -2.74 -9.97 -8.13
N VAL A 50 -2.22 -9.75 -9.33
CA VAL A 50 -1.97 -10.79 -10.33
C VAL A 50 -0.50 -11.19 -10.33
N SER A 51 0.39 -10.22 -10.14
CA SER A 51 1.83 -10.43 -10.09
C SER A 51 2.49 -9.42 -9.16
N ALA A 52 3.54 -9.86 -8.48
CA ALA A 52 4.29 -9.06 -7.53
C ALA A 52 5.78 -9.38 -7.68
N LYS A 53 6.59 -8.35 -7.95
CA LYS A 53 8.05 -8.47 -8.01
C LYS A 53 8.67 -7.57 -6.95
N LYS A 54 9.53 -8.15 -6.11
CA LYS A 54 10.35 -7.42 -5.13
C LYS A 54 11.82 -7.51 -5.56
N GLN A 55 12.45 -6.36 -5.73
CA GLN A 55 13.87 -6.25 -6.07
C GLN A 55 14.62 -5.53 -4.95
N ARG A 56 15.68 -6.16 -4.46
CA ARG A 56 16.61 -5.55 -3.50
C ARG A 56 17.55 -4.59 -4.23
N VAL A 57 17.72 -3.39 -3.69
CA VAL A 57 18.65 -2.37 -4.21
C VAL A 57 19.57 -1.96 -3.09
N GLN A 58 20.88 -2.19 -3.28
CA GLN A 58 21.88 -1.78 -2.31
C GLN A 58 22.32 -0.35 -2.63
N VAL A 59 22.12 0.56 -1.68
CA VAL A 59 22.50 1.97 -1.84
C VAL A 59 23.91 2.21 -1.29
N ASP A 60 24.19 1.68 -0.10
CA ASP A 60 25.51 1.79 0.55
C ASP A 60 25.79 0.55 1.44
N GLN A 61 26.87 0.59 2.24
CA GLN A 61 27.22 -0.43 3.21
C GLN A 61 26.24 -0.42 4.40
N GLY A 62 25.17 -1.19 4.25
CA GLY A 62 24.17 -1.42 5.31
C GLY A 62 22.78 -0.88 4.98
N ILE A 63 22.67 0.06 4.03
CA ILE A 63 21.37 0.62 3.59
C ILE A 63 20.87 -0.16 2.39
N VAL A 64 19.64 -0.67 2.52
CA VAL A 64 19.01 -1.52 1.53
C VAL A 64 17.59 -1.06 1.28
N ASP A 65 17.36 -0.62 0.06
CA ASP A 65 16.03 -0.28 -0.41
C ASP A 65 15.41 -1.45 -1.17
N TYR A 66 14.09 -1.39 -1.35
CA TYR A 66 13.39 -2.37 -2.16
C TYR A 66 12.48 -1.69 -3.17
N LYS A 67 12.58 -2.12 -4.42
CA LYS A 67 11.64 -1.76 -5.48
C LYS A 67 10.58 -2.85 -5.61
N TYR A 68 9.31 -2.47 -5.55
CA TYR A 68 8.16 -3.33 -5.73
C TYR A 68 7.48 -2.94 -7.04
N THR A 69 7.24 -3.92 -7.91
CA THR A 69 6.38 -3.77 -9.08
C THR A 69 5.21 -4.72 -8.93
N THR A 70 4.02 -4.16 -8.84
CA THR A 70 2.77 -4.88 -8.57
C THR A 70 1.84 -4.70 -9.75
N GLU A 71 1.40 -5.82 -10.33
CA GLU A 71 0.37 -5.83 -11.35
C GLU A 71 -0.94 -6.27 -10.72
N LEU A 72 -1.99 -5.49 -10.93
CA LEU A 72 -3.31 -5.70 -10.36
C LEU A 72 -4.38 -5.73 -11.45
N LYS A 73 -5.44 -6.49 -11.20
CA LYS A 73 -6.73 -6.24 -11.82
C LYS A 73 -7.54 -5.34 -10.91
N ALA A 74 -8.16 -4.32 -11.50
CA ALA A 74 -9.01 -3.39 -10.76
C ALA A 74 -10.41 -3.31 -11.38
N THR A 75 -11.42 -3.07 -10.55
CA THR A 75 -12.79 -2.77 -10.99
C THR A 75 -13.28 -1.48 -10.34
N SER A 76 -13.70 -0.50 -11.15
CA SER A 76 -14.26 0.77 -10.66
C SER A 76 -15.71 0.61 -10.19
N PRO A 77 -16.28 1.61 -9.50
CA PRO A 77 -17.69 1.63 -9.12
C PRO A 77 -18.67 1.47 -10.29
N GLU A 78 -18.30 1.94 -11.49
CA GLU A 78 -19.06 1.81 -12.73
C GLU A 78 -18.83 0.46 -13.43
N TYR A 79 -18.22 -0.52 -12.74
CA TYR A 79 -17.90 -1.85 -13.23
C TYR A 79 -16.93 -1.89 -14.42
N LYS A 80 -16.19 -0.80 -14.67
CA LYS A 80 -15.09 -0.78 -15.65
C LYS A 80 -13.90 -1.55 -15.09
N ARG A 81 -13.23 -2.33 -15.95
CA ARG A 81 -12.10 -3.17 -15.56
C ARG A 81 -10.80 -2.61 -16.09
N TYR A 82 -9.75 -2.69 -15.28
CA TYR A 82 -8.42 -2.18 -15.62
C TYR A 82 -7.35 -3.21 -15.28
N SER A 83 -6.27 -3.17 -16.05
CA SER A 83 -4.96 -3.67 -15.65
C SER A 83 -4.21 -2.49 -15.07
N VAL A 84 -3.68 -2.65 -13.87
CA VAL A 84 -2.99 -1.60 -13.14
C VAL A 84 -1.58 -2.07 -12.80
N THR A 85 -0.57 -1.28 -13.14
CA THR A 85 0.81 -1.55 -12.73
C THR A 85 1.25 -0.44 -11.80
N VAL A 86 1.66 -0.80 -10.59
CA VAL A 86 2.16 0.15 -9.58
C VAL A 86 3.60 -0.17 -9.27
N THR A 87 4.45 0.85 -9.33
CA THR A 87 5.84 0.74 -8.89
C THR A 87 6.06 1.57 -7.64
N THR A 88 6.53 0.93 -6.58
CA THR A 88 6.74 1.54 -5.27
C THR A 88 8.14 1.24 -4.76
N TRP A 89 8.76 2.23 -4.13
CA TRP A 89 10.01 2.08 -3.39
C TRP A 89 9.72 1.98 -1.90
N TYR A 90 10.44 1.08 -1.23
CA TYR A 90 10.68 1.12 0.20
C TYR A 90 12.08 1.69 0.42
N TYR A 91 12.16 2.73 1.24
CA TYR A 91 13.43 3.28 1.69
C TYR A 91 13.68 2.88 3.15
N ASP A 92 14.87 2.37 3.43
CA ASP A 92 15.34 2.10 4.79
C ASP A 92 15.77 3.41 5.47
N SER A 93 14.78 4.28 5.70
CA SER A 93 14.93 5.63 6.23
C SER A 93 13.88 5.94 7.28
N TYR A 94 14.15 6.91 8.13
CA TYR A 94 13.16 7.42 9.08
C TYR A 94 12.12 8.30 8.38
N ASP A 95 10.84 7.92 8.47
CA ASP A 95 9.73 8.72 7.97
C ASP A 95 9.29 9.73 9.05
N HIS A 96 9.64 11.00 8.85
CA HIS A 96 9.27 12.07 9.78
C HIS A 96 7.76 12.31 9.88
N SER A 97 6.97 11.91 8.88
CA SER A 97 5.52 12.10 8.87
C SER A 97 4.81 11.06 9.73
N THR A 98 5.23 9.80 9.64
CA THR A 98 4.67 8.70 10.45
C THR A 98 5.43 8.46 11.74
N GLN A 99 6.57 9.14 11.92
CA GLN A 99 7.50 8.98 13.04
C GLN A 99 8.00 7.53 13.22
N ASP A 100 8.17 6.81 12.11
CA ASP A 100 8.51 5.38 12.10
C ASP A 100 9.61 5.07 11.08
N TRP A 101 10.26 3.92 11.24
CA TRP A 101 11.27 3.43 10.31
C TRP A 101 10.64 2.77 9.08
N GLY A 102 11.22 3.05 7.92
CA GLY A 102 10.76 2.55 6.65
C GLY A 102 9.68 3.44 6.04
N SER A 103 9.98 4.05 4.90
CA SER A 103 9.02 4.85 4.14
C SER A 103 8.71 4.20 2.80
N TYR A 104 7.49 4.41 2.31
CA TYR A 104 7.09 3.98 0.98
C TYR A 104 6.86 5.20 0.07
N HIS A 105 7.28 5.08 -1.17
CA HIS A 105 7.07 6.10 -2.20
C HIS A 105 6.63 5.45 -3.50
N THR A 106 5.48 5.87 -4.02
CA THR A 106 5.04 5.44 -5.35
C THR A 106 5.81 6.20 -6.42
N GLU A 107 6.57 5.47 -7.23
CA GLU A 107 7.29 6.00 -8.40
C GLU A 107 6.35 6.17 -9.60
N SER A 108 5.49 5.19 -9.86
CA SER A 108 4.55 5.23 -10.98
C SER A 108 3.30 4.41 -10.74
N VAL A 109 2.21 4.83 -11.40
CA VAL A 109 0.96 4.09 -11.55
C VAL A 109 0.56 4.16 -13.02
N GLU A 110 0.30 3.01 -13.62
CA GLU A 110 -0.20 2.89 -14.99
C GLU A 110 -1.53 2.16 -14.98
N CYS A 111 -2.56 2.76 -15.58
CA CYS A 111 -3.91 2.19 -15.63
C CYS A 111 -4.37 2.02 -17.08
N ALA A 112 -4.48 0.77 -17.51
CA ALA A 112 -4.93 0.41 -18.85
C ALA A 112 -6.34 -0.20 -18.79
N PRO A 113 -7.33 0.35 -19.50
CA PRO A 113 -8.66 -0.27 -19.60
C PRO A 113 -8.57 -1.66 -20.22
N LEU A 114 -9.21 -2.64 -19.58
CA LEU A 114 -9.38 -3.96 -20.15
C LEU A 114 -10.64 -3.94 -21.02
N TYR A 115 -10.48 -3.63 -22.30
CA TYR A 115 -11.57 -3.78 -23.27
C TYR A 115 -11.88 -5.26 -23.47
N LYS A 116 -13.17 -5.59 -23.42
CA LYS A 116 -13.68 -6.89 -23.85
C LYS A 116 -14.09 -6.83 -25.32
#